data_AF-A0A7J2WE04-F1
#
_entry.id   AF-A0A7J2WE04-F1
#
_cell.length_a   1.000
_cell.length_b   1.000
_cell.length_c   1.000
_cell.angle_alpha   90.00
_cell.angle_beta   90.00
_cell.angle_gamma   90.00
#
_symmetry.space_group_name_H-M   'P 1'
#
loop_
_entity.id
_entity.type
_entity.pdbx_description
1 polymer ?
#
loop_
_entity_poly.entity_id
_entity_poly.type
_entity_poly.pdbx_seq_one_letter_code
_entity_poly.pdbx_strand_id
1 'polypeptide(L)' 'MVEVGSDVTRFKVGDKVTVEYYTDFCGECTYCRAGQYNLCPYSKGRGEVGRSIDGYFLLI' A
#
# COMPACT_ATOMS: atom_id res chain seq x y z
N MET A 1 4.66 13.34 4.86
CA MET A 1 5.54 12.83 3.79
C MET A 1 6.78 13.70 3.72
N VAL A 2 7.99 13.10 3.79
CA VAL A 2 9.27 13.85 3.85
C VAL A 2 10.06 13.80 2.54
N GLU A 3 9.75 12.84 1.67
CA GLU A 3 10.35 12.66 0.35
C GLU A 3 9.31 12.04 -0.60
N VAL A 4 9.50 12.23 -1.91
CA VAL A 4 8.74 11.56 -2.98
C VAL A 4 9.72 11.07 -4.05
N GLY A 5 9.42 9.92 -4.67
CA GLY A 5 10.21 9.41 -5.80
C GLY A 5 10.09 10.30 -7.03
N SER A 6 11.08 10.24 -7.92
CA SER A 6 11.18 11.09 -9.13
C SER A 6 9.97 10.98 -10.08
N ASP A 7 9.33 9.81 -10.11
CA ASP A 7 8.23 9.51 -11.04
C ASP A 7 6.85 9.79 -10.42
N VAL A 8 6.80 10.26 -9.16
CA VAL A 8 5.54 10.60 -8.49
C VAL A 8 5.04 11.95 -8.97
N THR A 9 3.91 11.96 -9.69
CA THR A 9 3.31 13.20 -10.23
C THR A 9 2.11 13.70 -9.45
N ARG A 10 1.53 12.87 -8.58
CA ARG A 10 0.23 13.12 -7.93
C ARG A 10 0.31 13.65 -6.50
N PHE A 11 1.48 13.57 -5.86
CA PHE A 11 1.68 13.96 -4.46
C PHE A 11 2.93 14.82 -4.32
N LYS A 12 2.96 15.68 -3.30
CA LYS A 12 4.13 16.50 -2.95
C LYS A 12 4.48 16.38 -1.48
N VAL A 13 5.74 16.64 -1.16
CA VAL A 13 6.22 16.73 0.23
C VAL A 13 5.35 17.73 1.01
N GLY A 14 4.96 17.34 2.23
CA GLY A 14 4.02 18.11 3.06
C GLY A 14 2.55 17.72 2.92
N ASP A 15 2.16 16.95 1.89
CA ASP A 15 0.79 16.44 1.79
C ASP A 15 0.47 15.50 2.96
N LYS A 16 -0.78 15.60 3.45
CA LYS A 16 -1.33 14.65 4.41
C LYS A 16 -1.84 13.44 3.65
N VAL A 17 -1.22 12.29 3.90
CA VAL A 17 -1.55 11.02 3.25
C VAL A 17 -1.73 9.94 4.31
N THR A 18 -2.54 8.94 3.99
CA THR A 18 -2.72 7.72 4.77
C THR A 18 -2.41 6.52 3.91
N VAL A 19 -2.03 5.43 4.55
CA VAL A 19 -1.68 4.18 3.88
C VAL A 19 -2.33 3.02 4.61
N GLU A 20 -2.67 1.97 3.88
CA GLU A 20 -3.07 0.72 4.50
C GLU A 20 -1.89 0.02 5.18
N TYR A 21 -2.17 -0.67 6.29
CA TYR A 21 -1.12 -1.29 7.08
C TYR A 21 -0.46 -2.49 6.38
N TYR A 22 -1.24 -3.26 5.62
CA TYR A 22 -0.74 -4.45 4.91
C TYR A 22 -0.68 -4.22 3.40
N THR A 23 0.37 -4.74 2.79
CA THR A 23 0.65 -4.56 1.36
C THR A 23 0.74 -5.88 0.60
N ASP A 24 0.78 -7.02 1.30
CA ASP A 24 0.81 -8.37 0.72
C ASP A 24 -0.62 -8.91 0.51
N PHE A 25 -1.07 -8.94 -0.75
CA PHE A 25 -2.34 -9.55 -1.17
C PHE A 25 -2.18 -10.24 -2.53
N CYS A 26 -3.00 -11.27 -2.81
CA CYS A 26 -2.79 -12.13 -3.99
C CYS A 26 -3.21 -11.50 -5.33
N GLY A 27 -4.06 -10.48 -5.35
CA GLY A 27 -4.57 -9.86 -6.57
C GLY A 27 -5.62 -10.67 -7.35
N GLU A 28 -5.73 -11.99 -7.10
CA GLU A 28 -6.55 -12.90 -7.93
C GLU A 28 -7.82 -13.44 -7.27
N CYS A 29 -7.91 -13.41 -5.94
CA CYS A 29 -9.10 -13.90 -5.22
C CYS A 29 -10.32 -12.97 -5.42
N THR A 30 -11.52 -13.46 -5.10
CA THR A 30 -12.76 -12.68 -5.26
C THR A 30 -12.71 -11.33 -4.55
N TYR A 31 -12.14 -11.28 -3.34
CA TYR A 31 -11.98 -10.04 -2.60
C TYR A 31 -11.00 -9.08 -3.27
N CYS A 32 -9.84 -9.57 -3.71
CA CYS A 32 -8.85 -8.74 -4.42
C CYS A 32 -9.42 -8.17 -5.73
N ARG A 33 -10.11 -9.00 -6.52
CA ARG A 33 -10.76 -8.56 -7.77
C ARG A 33 -11.90 -7.56 -7.53
N ALA A 34 -12.54 -7.61 -6.37
CA ALA A 34 -13.55 -6.65 -5.94
C ALA A 34 -12.95 -5.37 -5.29
N GLY A 35 -11.62 -5.24 -5.23
CA GLY A 35 -10.96 -4.12 -4.55
C GLY A 35 -10.99 -4.20 -3.01
N GLN A 36 -11.47 -5.31 -2.45
CA GLN A 36 -11.51 -5.60 -1.02
C GLN A 36 -10.29 -6.42 -0.59
N TYR A 37 -9.11 -6.03 -1.06
CA TYR A 37 -7.87 -6.79 -0.84
C TYR A 37 -7.50 -6.92 0.65
N ASN A 38 -8.01 -6.05 1.51
CA ASN A 38 -7.94 -6.15 2.97
C ASN A 38 -8.63 -7.43 3.53
N LEU A 39 -9.51 -8.08 2.76
CA LEU A 39 -10.17 -9.35 3.10
C LEU A 39 -9.50 -10.56 2.40
N CYS A 40 -8.32 -10.38 1.81
CA CYS A 40 -7.63 -11.45 1.09
C CYS A 40 -7.26 -12.61 2.03
N PRO A 41 -7.81 -13.83 1.83
CA PRO A 41 -7.51 -14.99 2.68
C PRO A 41 -6.08 -15.52 2.50
N TYR A 42 -5.41 -15.09 1.44
CA TYR A 42 -4.03 -15.45 1.13
C TYR A 42 -3.02 -14.39 1.59
N SER A 43 -3.49 -13.28 2.18
CA SER A 43 -2.58 -12.29 2.78
C SER A 43 -1.85 -12.96 3.93
N LYS A 44 -0.51 -12.93 3.91
CA LYS A 44 0.29 -13.55 4.96
C LYS A 44 0.64 -12.59 6.09
N GLY A 45 -0.03 -11.42 6.14
CA GLY A 45 0.31 -10.33 7.07
C GLY A 45 1.74 -9.81 6.88
N ARG A 46 2.34 -10.05 5.71
CA ARG A 46 3.67 -9.55 5.37
C ARG A 46 3.54 -8.16 4.74
N GLY A 47 4.61 -7.39 4.79
CA GLY A 47 4.62 -6.04 4.26
C GLY A 47 3.83 -5.05 5.11
N GLU A 48 3.98 -5.16 6.43
CA GLU A 48 3.50 -4.20 7.42
C GLU A 48 4.22 -2.86 7.27
N VAL A 49 3.52 -1.83 6.80
CA VAL A 49 4.08 -0.50 6.64
C VAL A 49 4.40 0.10 8.01
N GLY A 50 5.63 0.60 8.18
CA GLY A 50 6.12 1.16 9.43
C GLY A 50 6.62 0.13 10.45
N ARG A 51 6.54 -1.17 10.14
CA ARG A 51 7.15 -2.24 10.96
C ARG A 51 8.14 -3.07 10.17
N SER A 52 7.68 -3.65 9.06
CA SER A 52 8.48 -4.52 8.20
C SER A 52 8.91 -3.79 6.91
N ILE A 53 8.29 -2.64 6.59
CA ILE A 53 8.63 -1.79 5.45
C ILE A 53 8.73 -0.34 5.92
N ASP A 54 9.90 0.29 5.74
CA ASP A 54 10.14 1.71 6.01
C ASP A 54 9.78 2.57 4.79
N GLY A 55 8.49 2.59 4.46
CA GLY A 55 7.95 3.35 3.35
C GLY A 55 6.82 2.61 2.63
N TYR A 56 6.04 3.33 1.84
CA TYR A 56 5.06 2.70 0.98
C TYR A 56 4.95 3.46 -0.34
N PHE A 57 4.95 2.70 -1.43
CA PHE A 57 4.75 3.23 -2.75
C PHE A 57 3.30 3.04 -3.16
N LEU A 58 2.50 4.11 -3.03
CA LEU A 58 1.16 4.18 -3.60
C LEU A 58 1.29 4.27 -5.13
N LEU A 59 1.22 3.13 -5.81
CA LEU A 59 0.92 3.07 -7.24
C LEU A 59 -0.56 3.44 -7.43
N ILE A 60 -0.86 4.73 -7.36
CA ILE A 60 -2.09 5.30 -7.93
C ILE A 60 -1.68 6.44 -8.83
#